data_AF-A0A6P0Q5A4-F1
#
_entry.id   AF-A0A6P0Q5A4-F1
#
_cell.length_a   1.000
_cell.length_b   1.000
_cell.length_c   1.000
_cell.angle_alpha   90.00
_cell.angle_beta   90.00
_cell.angle_gamma   90.00
#
_symmetry.space_group_name_H-M   'P 1'
#
loop_
_entity.id
_entity.type
_entity.pdbx_description
1 polymer ?
#
loop_
_entity_poly.entity_id
_entity_poly.type
_entity_poly.pdbx_seq_one_letter_code
_entity_poly.pdbx_strand_id
1 'polypeptide(L)'
;PETRQIIRIQVETGACLEWLPQETIVFNGAVYRQDLRVELAPGARWLGWEITRFGRSARGERFVEGNWRSHTEVWQQGHPQWIDRQWLPASEATFSSPYGLAGQPVVGTLVLVGEALSSEILEQARELWNAREYVGEAGVTQLMSGLLCRYRGGSTEEVRHWFTEVWQLLRVNLFGRPIIKPRVWPL
;
A
#
# COMPACT_ATOMS: atom_id res chain seq x y z
N PRO A 1 -24.05 -2.84 -9.28
CA PRO A 1 -23.15 -2.74 -10.45
C PRO A 1 -21.70 -2.63 -9.94
N GLU A 2 -20.70 -3.18 -10.65
CA GLU A 2 -19.29 -3.02 -10.26
C GLU A 2 -18.84 -1.57 -10.49
N THR A 3 -18.28 -0.94 -9.45
CA THR A 3 -17.58 0.34 -9.55
C THR A 3 -16.13 0.09 -9.87
N ARG A 4 -15.59 0.81 -10.86
CA ARG A 4 -14.22 0.62 -11.34
C ARG A 4 -13.44 1.93 -11.33
N GLN A 5 -12.24 1.90 -10.75
CA GLN A 5 -11.24 2.95 -10.85
C GLN A 5 -10.08 2.48 -11.72
N ILE A 6 -9.64 3.32 -12.66
CA ILE A 6 -8.50 3.04 -13.54
C ILE A 6 -7.49 4.17 -13.38
N ILE A 7 -6.26 3.81 -13.03
CA ILE A 7 -5.15 4.75 -12.85
C ILE A 7 -4.02 4.30 -13.77
N ARG A 8 -3.52 5.23 -14.58
CA ARG A 8 -2.37 5.02 -15.46
C ARG A 8 -1.31 6.07 -15.16
N ILE A 9 -0.11 5.62 -14.88
CA ILE A 9 1.02 6.46 -14.51
C ILE A 9 2.16 6.14 -15.48
N GLN A 10 2.78 7.19 -15.99
CA GLN A 10 4.06 7.11 -16.71
C GLN A 10 5.08 7.93 -15.92
N VAL A 11 6.22 7.33 -15.63
CA VAL A 11 7.33 7.98 -14.91
C VAL A 11 8.53 8.03 -15.84
N GLU A 12 8.91 9.24 -16.22
CA GLU A 12 9.97 9.51 -17.19
C GLU A 12 11.38 9.17 -16.67
N THR A 13 12.34 9.12 -17.59
CA THR A 13 13.73 8.72 -17.31
C THR A 13 14.32 9.46 -16.12
N GLY A 14 14.82 8.71 -15.13
CA GLY A 14 15.41 9.27 -13.90
C GLY A 14 14.44 9.99 -12.95
N ALA A 15 13.15 10.07 -13.29
CA ALA A 15 12.16 10.71 -12.44
C ALA A 15 11.74 9.81 -11.27
N CYS A 16 11.25 10.43 -10.20
CA CYS A 16 10.68 9.73 -9.05
C CYS A 16 9.27 10.26 -8.79
N LEU A 17 8.29 9.36 -8.78
CA LEU A 17 6.92 9.65 -8.40
C LEU A 17 6.59 9.02 -7.05
N GLU A 18 6.00 9.82 -6.17
CA GLU A 18 5.52 9.41 -4.85
C GLU A 18 4.00 9.54 -4.84
N TRP A 19 3.30 8.42 -5.04
CA TRP A 19 1.84 8.33 -5.16
C TRP A 19 1.21 7.87 -3.84
N LEU A 20 0.76 8.82 -3.03
CA LEU A 20 0.30 8.60 -1.66
C LEU A 20 -1.20 8.98 -1.51
N PRO A 21 -2.14 8.24 -2.12
CA PRO A 21 -3.56 8.55 -2.05
C PRO A 21 -4.12 8.44 -0.63
N GLN A 22 -5.30 9.02 -0.39
CA GLN A 22 -6.05 8.78 0.83
C GLN A 22 -6.56 7.33 0.91
N GLU A 23 -6.99 6.94 2.10
CA GLU A 23 -7.63 5.65 2.34
C GLU A 23 -8.91 5.46 1.52
N THR A 24 -9.11 4.24 1.04
CA THR A 24 -10.35 3.82 0.40
C THR A 24 -11.21 3.09 1.42
N ILE A 25 -12.46 3.53 1.61
CA ILE A 25 -13.43 2.84 2.48
C ILE A 25 -14.41 2.06 1.59
N VAL A 26 -14.36 0.74 1.68
CA VAL A 26 -15.21 -0.20 0.93
C VAL A 26 -16.38 -0.61 1.82
N PHE A 27 -17.58 -0.13 1.50
CA PHE A 27 -18.77 -0.36 2.32
C PHE A 27 -19.28 -1.79 2.14
N ASN A 28 -20.03 -2.31 3.11
CA ASN A 28 -20.69 -3.60 2.96
C ASN A 28 -21.65 -3.58 1.75
N GLY A 29 -21.60 -4.64 0.95
CA GLY A 29 -22.34 -4.77 -0.32
C GLY A 29 -21.64 -4.15 -1.53
N ALA A 30 -20.51 -3.45 -1.36
CA ALA A 30 -19.79 -2.84 -2.47
C ALA A 30 -19.15 -3.89 -3.39
N VAL A 31 -19.27 -3.68 -4.70
CA VAL A 31 -18.52 -4.41 -5.71
C VAL A 31 -17.54 -3.42 -6.34
N TYR A 32 -16.27 -3.50 -5.95
CA TYR A 32 -15.24 -2.52 -6.30
C TYR A 32 -14.02 -3.19 -6.95
N ARG A 33 -13.49 -2.52 -7.98
CA ARG A 33 -12.24 -2.88 -8.63
C ARG A 33 -11.37 -1.65 -8.88
N GLN A 34 -10.10 -1.73 -8.47
CA GLN A 34 -9.05 -0.82 -8.92
C GLN A 34 -8.13 -1.52 -9.93
N ASP A 35 -7.79 -0.82 -11.00
CA ASP A 35 -6.67 -1.17 -11.88
C ASP A 35 -5.66 -0.02 -11.91
N LEU A 36 -4.47 -0.23 -11.33
CA LEU A 36 -3.35 0.69 -11.33
C LEU A 36 -2.22 0.14 -12.20
N ARG A 37 -1.86 0.89 -13.24
CA ARG A 37 -0.74 0.57 -14.14
C ARG A 37 0.31 1.66 -14.08
N VAL A 38 1.54 1.29 -13.76
CA VAL A 38 2.70 2.19 -13.72
C VAL A 38 3.72 1.73 -14.75
N GLU A 39 4.08 2.62 -15.66
CA GLU A 39 5.16 2.42 -16.63
C GLU A 39 6.37 3.28 -16.22
N LEU A 40 7.47 2.61 -15.92
CA LEU A 40 8.75 3.21 -15.56
C LEU A 40 9.66 3.27 -16.79
N ALA A 41 10.18 4.45 -17.08
CA ALA A 41 11.33 4.60 -17.96
C ALA A 41 12.63 4.13 -17.26
N PRO A 42 13.76 4.01 -17.98
CA PRO A 42 15.04 3.67 -17.36
C PRO A 42 15.42 4.63 -16.23
N GLY A 43 15.85 4.07 -15.09
CA GLY A 43 16.21 4.83 -13.88
C GLY A 43 15.03 5.55 -13.20
N ALA A 44 13.80 5.35 -13.68
CA ALA A 44 12.61 5.90 -13.04
C ALA A 44 12.24 5.09 -11.79
N ARG A 45 11.66 5.77 -10.81
CA ARG A 45 11.31 5.22 -9.51
C ARG A 45 9.87 5.53 -9.17
N TRP A 46 9.19 4.57 -8.57
CA TRP A 46 7.83 4.76 -8.08
C TRP A 46 7.70 4.25 -6.66
N LEU A 47 7.26 5.13 -5.78
CA LEU A 47 6.82 4.80 -4.45
C LEU A 47 5.32 5.02 -4.39
N GLY A 48 4.57 4.01 -3.98
CA GLY A 48 3.13 4.14 -3.83
C GLY A 48 2.63 3.46 -2.57
N TRP A 49 1.47 3.91 -2.09
CA TRP A 49 0.71 3.14 -1.12
C TRP A 49 -0.76 3.01 -1.50
N GLU A 50 -1.41 2.02 -0.89
CA GLU A 50 -2.84 1.81 -0.89
C GLU A 50 -3.25 1.40 0.52
N ILE A 51 -4.23 2.10 1.08
CA ILE A 51 -4.80 1.78 2.39
C ILE A 51 -6.29 1.57 2.19
N THR A 52 -6.78 0.37 2.51
CA THR A 52 -8.19 0.01 2.32
C THR A 52 -8.80 -0.36 3.67
N ARG A 53 -9.95 0.24 3.97
CA ARG A 53 -10.81 -0.10 5.10
C ARG A 53 -12.05 -0.83 4.59
N PHE A 54 -12.31 -1.99 5.14
CA PHE A 54 -13.44 -2.86 4.83
C PHE A 54 -14.56 -2.66 5.85
N GLY A 55 -15.56 -1.87 5.45
CA GLY A 55 -16.70 -1.49 6.26
C GLY A 55 -16.44 -0.30 7.19
N ARG A 56 -17.52 0.35 7.63
CA ARG A 56 -17.48 1.42 8.63
C ARG A 56 -17.49 0.84 10.04
N SER A 57 -16.32 0.38 10.50
CA SER A 57 -16.16 -0.25 11.82
C SER A 57 -16.65 0.62 13.00
N ALA A 58 -16.54 1.95 12.91
CA ALA A 58 -17.09 2.87 13.92
C ALA A 58 -18.63 2.80 14.07
N ARG A 59 -19.32 2.22 13.07
CA ARG A 59 -20.76 1.92 13.09
C ARG A 59 -21.06 0.42 13.20
N GLY A 60 -20.05 -0.40 13.54
CA GLY A 60 -20.17 -1.86 13.60
C GLY A 60 -20.31 -2.56 12.25
N GLU A 61 -20.17 -1.84 11.13
CA GLU A 61 -20.29 -2.41 9.78
C GLU A 61 -19.04 -3.22 9.43
N ARG A 62 -19.24 -4.47 9.01
CA ARG A 62 -18.21 -5.39 8.52
C ARG A 62 -18.45 -5.69 7.04
N PHE A 63 -17.38 -5.93 6.28
CA PHE A 63 -17.47 -6.27 4.86
C PHE A 63 -17.71 -7.77 4.67
N VAL A 64 -18.97 -8.18 4.73
CA VAL A 64 -19.43 -9.58 4.64
C VAL A 64 -20.29 -9.84 3.42
N GLU A 65 -20.66 -8.80 2.68
CA GLU A 65 -21.33 -8.84 1.38
C GLU A 65 -20.59 -7.96 0.36
N GLY A 66 -20.57 -8.37 -0.91
CA GLY A 66 -19.86 -7.67 -1.97
C GLY A 66 -18.55 -8.34 -2.40
N ASN A 67 -17.71 -7.59 -3.10
CA ASN A 67 -16.46 -8.11 -3.67
C ASN A 67 -15.47 -6.97 -3.93
N TRP A 68 -14.24 -7.12 -3.42
CA TRP A 68 -13.17 -6.15 -3.62
C TRP A 68 -12.01 -6.74 -4.43
N ARG A 69 -11.47 -5.96 -5.38
CA ARG A 69 -10.27 -6.28 -6.15
C ARG A 69 -9.36 -5.06 -6.23
N SER A 70 -8.06 -5.24 -6.00
CA SER A 70 -7.03 -4.25 -6.36
C SER A 70 -5.97 -4.93 -7.23
N HIS A 71 -5.80 -4.41 -8.44
CA HIS A 71 -4.83 -4.90 -9.40
C HIS A 71 -3.80 -3.78 -9.63
N THR A 72 -2.59 -3.98 -9.12
CA THR A 72 -1.49 -3.04 -9.30
C THR A 72 -0.36 -3.71 -10.10
N GLU A 73 0.07 -3.04 -11.15
CA GLU A 73 1.07 -3.54 -12.08
C GLU A 73 2.12 -2.46 -12.37
N VAL A 74 3.39 -2.76 -12.13
CA VAL A 74 4.53 -1.89 -12.41
C VAL A 74 5.42 -2.54 -13.45
N TRP A 75 5.70 -1.81 -14.52
CA TRP A 75 6.42 -2.30 -15.70
C TRP A 75 7.56 -1.36 -16.06
N GLN A 76 8.59 -1.90 -16.68
CA GLN A 76 9.70 -1.13 -17.25
C GLN A 76 10.08 -1.77 -18.59
N GLN A 77 10.09 -0.99 -19.66
CA GLN A 77 10.45 -1.44 -21.01
C GLN A 77 9.72 -2.73 -21.46
N GLY A 78 8.45 -2.86 -21.13
CA GLY A 78 7.65 -4.04 -21.47
C GLY A 78 7.88 -5.28 -20.60
N HIS A 79 8.72 -5.18 -19.56
CA HIS A 79 8.94 -6.25 -18.58
C HIS A 79 8.25 -5.94 -17.23
N PRO A 80 7.50 -6.89 -16.65
CA PRO A 80 6.86 -6.69 -15.35
C PRO A 80 7.92 -6.65 -14.25
N GLN A 81 7.93 -5.57 -13.48
CA GLN A 81 8.80 -5.40 -12.32
C GLN A 81 8.12 -5.88 -11.03
N TRP A 82 6.82 -5.59 -10.91
CA TRP A 82 5.99 -6.04 -9.79
C TRP A 82 4.53 -6.12 -10.21
N ILE A 83 3.84 -7.19 -9.82
CA ILE A 83 2.42 -7.39 -10.05
C ILE A 83 1.78 -7.84 -8.74
N ASP A 84 0.74 -7.14 -8.33
CA ASP A 84 -0.05 -7.45 -7.15
C ASP A 84 -1.53 -7.50 -7.52
N ARG A 85 -2.15 -8.66 -7.31
CA ARG A 85 -3.55 -8.91 -7.63
C ARG A 85 -4.24 -9.38 -6.37
N GLN A 86 -4.76 -8.42 -5.63
CA GLN A 86 -5.48 -8.68 -4.41
C GLN A 86 -6.95 -8.89 -4.73
N TRP A 87 -7.53 -9.92 -4.11
CA TRP A 87 -8.95 -10.21 -4.22
C TRP A 87 -9.47 -10.63 -2.85
N LEU A 88 -10.54 -9.96 -2.42
CA LEU A 88 -11.25 -10.27 -1.20
C LEU A 88 -12.74 -10.41 -1.50
N PRO A 89 -13.26 -11.65 -1.67
CA PRO A 89 -14.69 -11.87 -1.68
C PRO A 89 -15.25 -11.61 -0.28
N ALA A 90 -16.29 -10.79 -0.16
CA ALA A 90 -16.86 -10.50 1.14
C ALA A 90 -17.64 -11.72 1.65
N SER A 91 -17.32 -12.16 2.87
CA SER A 91 -18.07 -13.16 3.61
C SER A 91 -17.64 -13.14 5.08
N GLU A 92 -18.48 -13.65 5.99
CA GLU A 92 -18.08 -13.86 7.39
C GLU A 92 -16.83 -14.75 7.51
N ALA A 93 -16.71 -15.76 6.66
CA ALA A 93 -15.57 -16.68 6.65
C ALA A 93 -14.29 -15.96 6.22
N THR A 94 -14.34 -15.16 5.15
CA THR A 94 -13.18 -14.39 4.67
C THR A 94 -12.78 -13.29 5.65
N PHE A 95 -13.76 -12.65 6.31
CA PHE A 95 -13.50 -11.61 7.29
C PHE A 95 -12.80 -12.17 8.54
N SER A 96 -13.27 -13.30 9.08
CA SER A 96 -12.75 -13.89 10.32
C SER A 96 -11.52 -14.79 10.13
N SER A 97 -11.33 -15.37 8.94
CA SER A 97 -10.25 -16.31 8.66
C SER A 97 -8.87 -15.65 8.85
N PRO A 98 -7.89 -16.34 9.47
CA PRO A 98 -6.51 -15.85 9.57
C PRO A 98 -5.82 -15.71 8.20
N TYR A 99 -6.31 -16.42 7.18
CA TYR A 99 -5.84 -16.31 5.79
C TYR A 99 -6.55 -15.21 5.00
N GLY A 100 -7.60 -14.62 5.57
CA GLY A 100 -8.24 -13.41 5.06
C GLY A 100 -7.88 -12.23 5.94
N LEU A 101 -8.91 -11.61 6.53
CA LEU A 101 -8.73 -10.39 7.32
C LEU A 101 -8.42 -10.63 8.81
N ALA A 102 -8.50 -11.87 9.32
CA ALA A 102 -8.27 -12.17 10.74
C ALA A 102 -9.08 -11.28 11.71
N GLY A 103 -10.30 -10.89 11.30
CA GLY A 103 -11.16 -9.97 12.04
C GLY A 103 -10.79 -8.48 11.92
N GLN A 104 -9.75 -8.13 11.15
CA GLN A 104 -9.23 -6.78 11.05
C GLN A 104 -9.80 -6.01 9.84
N PRO A 105 -10.34 -4.80 10.03
CA PRO A 105 -10.99 -4.06 8.96
C PRO A 105 -10.02 -3.31 8.04
N VAL A 106 -8.73 -3.17 8.36
CA VAL A 106 -7.80 -2.36 7.56
C VAL A 106 -6.67 -3.21 7.00
N VAL A 107 -6.40 -3.04 5.71
CA VAL A 107 -5.21 -3.54 5.04
C VAL A 107 -4.45 -2.40 4.39
N GLY A 108 -3.13 -2.49 4.39
CA GLY A 108 -2.25 -1.50 3.79
C GLY A 108 -1.16 -2.15 2.96
N THR A 109 -0.80 -1.51 1.85
CA THR A 109 0.37 -1.86 1.04
C THR A 109 1.16 -0.58 0.75
N LEU A 110 2.45 -0.56 1.06
CA LEU A 110 3.39 0.44 0.58
C LEU A 110 4.46 -0.28 -0.21
N VAL A 111 4.81 0.24 -1.38
CA VAL A 111 5.77 -0.38 -2.27
C VAL A 111 6.67 0.66 -2.91
N LEU A 112 7.96 0.37 -2.95
CA LEU A 112 8.96 1.04 -3.77
C LEU A 112 9.34 0.10 -4.91
N VAL A 113 9.37 0.60 -6.15
CA VAL A 113 9.87 -0.14 -7.32
C VAL A 113 10.83 0.75 -8.12
N GLY A 114 11.88 0.13 -8.67
CA GLY A 114 12.87 0.80 -9.54
C GLY A 114 14.11 1.31 -8.81
N GLU A 115 14.30 0.92 -7.55
CA GLU A 115 15.45 1.27 -6.72
C GLU A 115 15.83 0.06 -5.86
N ALA A 116 17.09 -0.40 -5.95
CA ALA A 116 17.57 -1.47 -5.08
C ALA A 116 17.91 -0.90 -3.69
N LEU A 117 17.64 -1.67 -2.64
CA LEU A 117 17.94 -1.25 -1.27
C LEU A 117 19.11 -2.05 -0.71
N SER A 118 19.90 -1.40 0.14
CA SER A 118 20.86 -2.09 0.99
C SER A 118 20.15 -2.82 2.14
N SER A 119 20.83 -3.81 2.72
CA SER A 119 20.36 -4.54 3.90
C SER A 119 20.04 -3.61 5.06
N GLU A 120 20.83 -2.55 5.23
CA GLU A 120 20.70 -1.61 6.36
C GLU A 120 19.39 -0.83 6.27
N ILE A 121 19.00 -0.36 5.07
CA ILE A 121 17.74 0.37 4.90
C ILE A 121 16.55 -0.57 5.10
N LEU A 122 16.65 -1.83 4.65
CA LEU A 122 15.61 -2.83 4.85
C LEU A 122 15.40 -3.14 6.35
N GLU A 123 16.48 -3.32 7.11
CA GLU A 123 16.40 -3.51 8.56
C GLU A 123 15.86 -2.28 9.28
N GLN A 124 16.29 -1.07 8.91
CA GLN A 124 15.73 0.16 9.48
C GLN A 124 14.22 0.26 9.23
N ALA A 125 13.74 -0.11 8.04
CA ALA A 125 12.30 -0.12 7.74
C ALA A 125 11.53 -1.14 8.61
N ARG A 126 12.14 -2.29 8.95
CA ARG A 126 11.56 -3.27 9.89
C ARG A 126 11.55 -2.73 11.31
N GLU A 127 12.63 -2.09 11.74
CA GLU A 127 12.75 -1.49 13.08
C GLU A 127 11.71 -0.41 13.32
N LEU A 128 11.30 0.37 12.30
CA LEU A 128 10.23 1.37 12.44
C LEU A 128 8.91 0.78 12.96
N TRP A 129 8.61 -0.48 12.62
CA TRP A 129 7.45 -1.17 13.17
C TRP A 129 7.70 -1.60 14.63
N ASN A 130 8.87 -2.20 14.89
CA ASN A 130 9.22 -2.75 16.20
C ASN A 130 9.53 -1.70 17.27
N ALA A 131 9.85 -0.47 16.87
CA ALA A 131 10.18 0.64 17.77
C ALA A 131 8.95 1.21 18.50
N ARG A 132 7.74 0.76 18.17
CA ARG A 132 6.49 1.22 18.77
C ARG A 132 5.58 0.06 19.14
N GLU A 133 4.68 0.30 20.07
CA GLU A 133 3.67 -0.65 20.51
C GLU A 133 2.45 -0.61 19.57
N TYR A 134 2.65 -0.97 18.31
CA TYR A 134 1.55 -1.16 17.37
C TYR A 134 0.78 -2.45 17.66
N VAL A 135 -0.52 -2.45 17.40
CA VAL A 135 -1.42 -3.57 17.69
C VAL A 135 -1.68 -4.43 16.46
N GLY A 136 -1.62 -3.85 15.26
CA GLY A 136 -1.78 -4.57 14.00
C GLY A 136 -0.67 -5.59 13.73
N GLU A 137 -0.69 -6.15 12.53
CA GLU A 137 0.36 -7.01 12.01
C GLU A 137 0.96 -6.32 10.79
N ALA A 138 2.28 -6.36 10.69
CA ALA A 138 2.98 -5.78 9.57
C ALA A 138 4.16 -6.65 9.16
N GLY A 139 4.60 -6.46 7.92
CA GLY A 139 5.79 -7.10 7.39
C GLY A 139 6.48 -6.23 6.35
N VAL A 140 7.81 -6.30 6.34
CA VAL A 140 8.66 -5.62 5.35
C VAL A 140 9.56 -6.64 4.68
N THR A 141 9.50 -6.69 3.35
CA THR A 141 10.33 -7.57 2.54
C THR A 141 10.96 -6.83 1.36
N GLN A 142 12.05 -7.40 0.86
CA GLN A 142 12.74 -6.90 -0.32
C GLN A 142 12.11 -7.45 -1.60
N LEU A 143 12.00 -6.61 -2.61
CA LEU A 143 11.70 -7.00 -3.99
C LEU A 143 13.00 -7.05 -4.80
N MET A 144 12.95 -7.62 -6.01
CA MET A 144 14.12 -7.64 -6.92
C MET A 144 14.70 -6.23 -7.14
N SER A 145 13.83 -5.23 -7.26
CA SER A 145 14.21 -3.82 -7.33
C SER A 145 13.21 -3.01 -6.51
N GLY A 146 13.39 -3.02 -5.19
CA GLY A 146 12.53 -2.27 -4.29
C GLY A 146 12.24 -2.95 -2.97
N LEU A 147 11.16 -2.48 -2.34
CA LEU A 147 10.71 -2.91 -1.02
C LEU A 147 9.20 -2.95 -0.97
N LEU A 148 8.65 -3.88 -0.21
CA LEU A 148 7.23 -4.07 0.01
C LEU A 148 6.93 -4.11 1.51
N CYS A 149 6.03 -3.22 1.94
CA CYS A 149 5.41 -3.22 3.26
C CYS A 149 3.97 -3.69 3.16
N ARG A 150 3.56 -4.58 4.06
CA ARG A 150 2.16 -5.01 4.23
C ARG A 150 1.71 -4.74 5.64
N TYR A 151 0.44 -4.36 5.77
CA TYR A 151 -0.23 -4.12 7.05
C TYR A 151 -1.60 -4.80 7.07
N ARG A 152 -1.99 -5.33 8.22
CA ARG A 152 -3.34 -5.78 8.56
C ARG A 152 -3.65 -5.38 10.01
N GLY A 153 -4.75 -4.68 10.25
CA GLY A 153 -5.10 -4.26 11.62
C GLY A 153 -6.36 -3.42 11.73
N GLY A 154 -6.56 -2.84 12.92
CA GLY A 154 -7.79 -2.12 13.28
C GLY A 154 -7.81 -0.64 12.89
N SER A 155 -6.63 -0.04 12.74
CA SER A 155 -6.47 1.41 12.76
C SER A 155 -5.89 1.93 11.44
N THR A 156 -6.61 2.87 10.82
CA THR A 156 -6.08 3.57 9.65
C THR A 156 -4.97 4.55 10.05
N GLU A 157 -5.09 5.15 11.23
CA GLU A 157 -4.08 6.06 11.77
C GLU A 157 -2.75 5.34 12.00
N GLU A 158 -2.80 4.11 12.52
CA GLU A 158 -1.63 3.26 12.78
C GLU A 158 -0.85 2.98 11.48
N VAL A 159 -1.52 2.46 10.46
CA VAL A 159 -0.87 2.16 9.17
C VAL A 159 -0.39 3.41 8.46
N ARG A 160 -1.14 4.52 8.50
CA ARG A 160 -0.70 5.79 7.90
C ARG A 160 0.53 6.33 8.57
N HIS A 161 0.56 6.27 9.91
CA HIS A 161 1.70 6.71 10.68
C HIS A 161 2.94 5.88 10.35
N TRP A 162 2.85 4.55 10.39
CA TRP A 162 3.96 3.67 10.04
C TRP A 162 4.43 3.84 8.59
N PHE A 163 3.51 3.87 7.62
CA PHE A 163 3.85 4.10 6.22
C PHE A 163 4.49 5.48 6.00
N THR A 164 4.10 6.49 6.76
CA THR A 164 4.71 7.82 6.71
C THR A 164 6.15 7.79 7.25
N GLU A 165 6.44 7.02 8.30
CA GLU A 165 7.81 6.83 8.80
C GLU A 165 8.67 6.10 7.75
N VAL A 166 8.16 5.03 7.15
CA VAL A 166 8.86 4.29 6.08
C VAL A 166 9.11 5.21 4.88
N TRP A 167 8.10 5.99 4.46
CA TRP A 167 8.25 6.97 3.40
C TRP A 167 9.35 7.99 3.70
N GLN A 168 9.39 8.55 4.91
CA GLN A 168 10.42 9.50 5.33
C GLN A 168 11.82 8.90 5.28
N LEU A 169 11.97 7.67 5.76
CA LEU A 169 13.23 6.91 5.69
C LEU A 169 13.71 6.79 4.23
N LEU A 170 12.84 6.32 3.33
CA LEU A 170 13.19 6.12 1.92
C LEU A 170 13.48 7.46 1.21
N ARG A 171 12.71 8.50 1.51
CA ARG A 171 12.85 9.82 0.88
C ARG A 171 14.20 10.47 1.18
N VAL A 172 14.69 10.36 2.42
CA VAL A 172 16.00 10.89 2.81
C VAL A 172 17.12 10.03 2.23
N ASN A 173 17.07 8.72 2.44
CA ASN A 173 18.20 7.83 2.15
C ASN A 173 18.33 7.45 0.67
N LEU A 174 17.24 7.36 -0.08
CA LEU A 174 17.26 6.93 -1.49
C LEU A 174 17.03 8.07 -2.47
N PHE A 175 16.18 9.03 -2.10
CA PHE A 175 15.84 10.13 -3.01
C PHE A 175 16.68 11.39 -2.76
N GLY A 176 17.42 11.47 -1.65
CA GLY A 176 18.19 12.65 -1.27
C GLY A 176 17.31 13.89 -1.09
N ARG A 177 16.03 13.69 -0.73
CA ARG A 177 15.03 14.76 -0.64
C ARG A 177 14.70 15.08 0.81
N PRO A 178 14.50 16.37 1.16
CA PRO A 178 14.00 16.72 2.48
C PRO A 178 12.58 16.22 2.70
N ILE A 179 12.24 15.99 3.96
CA ILE A 179 10.89 15.65 4.39
C ILE A 179 10.07 16.94 4.44
N ILE A 180 9.20 17.13 3.45
CA ILE A 180 8.26 18.25 3.41
C ILE A 180 6.86 17.66 3.44
N LYS A 181 6.18 17.80 4.58
CA LYS A 181 4.80 17.32 4.73
C LYS A 181 3.86 18.13 3.81
N PRO A 182 2.96 17.49 3.04
CA PRO A 182 2.00 18.20 2.22
C PRO A 182 1.10 19.07 3.09
N ARG A 183 0.95 20.35 2.72
CA ARG A 183 0.16 21.33 3.51
C ARG A 183 -1.34 21.04 3.53
N VAL A 184 -1.86 20.43 2.46
CA VAL A 184 -3.31 20.27 2.25
C VAL A 184 -3.78 18.86 2.63
N TRP A 185 -2.86 17.90 2.69
CA TRP A 185 -3.12 16.52 3.13
C TRP A 185 -2.01 16.10 4.09
N PRO A 186 -2.18 16.31 5.40
CA PRO A 186 -1.23 15.77 6.37
C PRO A 186 -1.22 14.25 6.21
N LEU A 187 -0.03 13.72 5.91
CA LEU A 187 0.24 12.29 5.76
C LEU A 187 0.08 11.60 7.11
#